data_AF-M2QXN4-F1
#
_entry.id   AF-M2QXN4-F1
#
_cell.length_a   1.000
_cell.length_b   1.000
_cell.length_c   1.000
_cell.angle_alpha   90.00
_cell.angle_beta   90.00
_cell.angle_gamma   90.00
#
_symmetry.space_group_name_H-M   'P 1'
#
loop_
_entity.id
_entity.type
_entity.pdbx_description
1 polymer ?
#
loop_
_entity_poly.entity_id
_entity_poly.type
_entity_poly.pdbx_seq_one_letter_code
_entity_poly.pdbx_strand_id
1 'polypeptide(L)'
;MKLSDLSGDVLDRIMVNLPDYSTLGNLLLSSKQIGDVYKRHPKSIKRAIAKNIAGPAWPTALRVAFASSLDLESIPGEDDIREGDIDIRMQGKQMQKQAQKVKALEDLYSWRHKDRTSPTSRLSPEESFRFRRALYRFWLYVLTMRQYELSFEGSEFAEECVAFLNSFASDELYELSSVASFLKETIEWIMRADHAHQLPDFNGTYDVASKSL
;
A
#
# COMPACT_ATOMS: atom_id res chain seq x y z
N MET A 1 24.47 -11.03 28.11
CA MET A 1 23.03 -10.99 28.44
C MET A 1 22.32 -11.92 27.48
N LYS A 2 21.61 -12.94 27.97
CA LYS A 2 20.83 -13.85 27.10
C LYS A 2 19.41 -13.32 26.98
N LEU A 3 18.74 -13.65 25.88
CA LEU A 3 17.35 -13.25 25.65
C LEU A 3 16.40 -13.82 26.71
N SER A 4 16.77 -14.97 27.29
CA SER A 4 16.08 -15.62 28.42
C SER A 4 16.05 -14.80 29.70
N ASP A 5 16.95 -13.83 29.82
CA ASP A 5 17.13 -13.04 31.04
C ASP A 5 16.25 -11.77 31.03
N LEU A 6 15.55 -11.51 29.92
CA LEU A 6 14.68 -10.36 29.74
C LEU A 6 13.31 -10.59 30.40
N SER A 7 12.74 -9.53 30.98
CA SER A 7 11.37 -9.55 31.49
C SER A 7 10.35 -9.67 30.36
N GLY A 8 9.15 -10.15 30.71
CA GLY A 8 8.04 -10.24 29.76
C GLY A 8 7.67 -8.90 29.12
N ASP A 9 7.78 -7.80 29.86
CA ASP A 9 7.45 -6.45 29.39
C ASP A 9 8.48 -5.93 28.37
N VAL A 10 9.76 -6.24 28.57
CA VAL A 10 10.81 -5.90 27.59
C VAL A 10 10.61 -6.70 26.31
N LEU A 11 10.26 -7.98 26.41
CA LEU A 11 9.95 -8.81 25.24
C LEU A 11 8.70 -8.30 24.49
N ASP A 12 7.64 -7.92 25.20
CA ASP A 12 6.47 -7.29 24.59
C ASP A 12 6.84 -6.00 23.86
N ARG A 13 7.67 -5.16 24.51
CA ARG A 13 8.16 -3.92 23.89
C ARG A 13 8.99 -4.18 22.64
N ILE A 14 9.80 -5.23 22.60
CA ILE A 14 10.54 -5.62 21.40
C ILE A 14 9.56 -6.05 20.31
N MET A 15 8.55 -6.86 20.65
CA MET A 15 7.58 -7.40 19.70
C MET A 15 6.71 -6.33 19.03
N VAL A 16 6.26 -5.32 19.78
CA VAL A 16 5.46 -4.21 19.22
C VAL A 16 6.26 -3.28 18.31
N ASN A 17 7.60 -3.30 18.39
CA ASN A 17 8.49 -2.50 17.54
C ASN A 17 9.07 -3.28 16.36
N LEU A 18 8.63 -4.51 16.13
CA LEU A 18 9.07 -5.27 14.96
C LEU A 18 8.61 -4.59 13.66
N PRO A 19 9.46 -4.62 12.62
CA PRO A 19 9.15 -3.93 11.37
C PRO A 19 8.00 -4.59 10.62
N ASP A 20 7.85 -5.92 10.73
CA ASP A 20 6.87 -6.66 9.99
C ASP A 20 6.51 -8.05 10.59
N TYR A 21 5.49 -8.69 10.00
CA TYR A 21 5.00 -9.99 10.46
C TYR A 21 5.96 -11.15 10.16
N SER A 22 6.80 -11.03 9.13
CA SER A 22 7.80 -12.04 8.81
C SER A 22 8.84 -12.12 9.92
N THR A 23 9.27 -10.96 10.43
CA THR A 23 10.19 -10.83 11.56
C THR A 23 9.54 -11.38 12.84
N LEU A 24 8.24 -11.11 13.07
CA LEU A 24 7.51 -11.70 14.18
C LEU A 24 7.48 -13.23 14.11
N GLY A 25 7.18 -13.80 12.94
CA GLY A 25 7.18 -15.24 12.73
C GLY A 25 8.52 -15.88 13.09
N ASN A 26 9.63 -15.30 12.60
CA ASN A 26 10.98 -15.78 12.91
C ASN A 26 11.29 -15.65 14.42
N LEU A 27 10.89 -14.53 15.05
CA LEU A 27 11.12 -14.31 16.46
C LEU A 27 10.35 -15.32 17.32
N LEU A 28 9.09 -15.62 16.99
CA LEU A 28 8.28 -16.62 17.70
C LEU A 28 8.89 -18.03 17.65
N LEU A 29 9.62 -18.37 16.58
CA LEU A 29 10.30 -19.66 16.43
C LEU A 29 11.61 -19.74 17.22
N SER A 30 12.14 -18.60 17.70
CA SER A 30 13.45 -18.55 18.36
C SER A 30 13.42 -18.92 19.85
N SER A 31 12.28 -18.76 20.55
CA SER A 31 12.17 -19.02 21.99
C SER A 31 10.73 -19.26 22.45
N LYS A 32 10.55 -20.20 23.39
CA LYS A 32 9.26 -20.46 24.04
C LYS A 32 8.75 -19.25 24.85
N GLN A 33 9.64 -18.56 25.55
CA GLN A 33 9.31 -17.39 26.35
C GLN A 33 8.69 -16.28 25.50
N ILE A 34 9.21 -16.06 24.30
CA ILE A 34 8.67 -15.11 23.33
C ILE A 34 7.27 -15.55 22.88
N GLY A 35 7.10 -16.85 22.59
CA GLY A 35 5.80 -17.42 22.28
C GLY A 35 4.77 -17.20 23.40
N ASP A 36 5.19 -17.31 24.66
CA ASP A 36 4.30 -17.12 25.82
C ASP A 36 3.94 -15.64 26.06
N VAL A 37 4.87 -14.71 25.80
CA VAL A 37 4.57 -13.27 25.77
C VAL A 37 3.54 -12.96 24.67
N TYR A 38 3.77 -13.48 23.46
CA TYR A 38 2.84 -13.27 22.35
C TYR A 38 1.44 -13.80 22.62
N LYS A 39 1.32 -14.98 23.24
CA LYS A 39 0.02 -15.55 23.63
C LYS A 39 -0.76 -14.66 24.60
N ARG A 40 -0.07 -13.89 25.45
CA ARG A 40 -0.70 -12.95 26.39
C ARG A 40 -1.21 -11.68 25.71
N HIS A 41 -0.51 -11.19 24.67
CA HIS A 41 -0.82 -9.91 24.03
C HIS A 41 -0.89 -9.95 22.49
N PRO A 42 -1.56 -10.95 21.87
CA PRO A 42 -1.46 -11.15 20.42
C PRO A 42 -2.06 -9.99 19.62
N LYS A 43 -3.21 -9.46 20.05
CA LYS A 43 -3.89 -8.35 19.37
C LYS A 43 -3.07 -7.07 19.38
N SER A 44 -2.48 -6.72 20.53
CA SER A 44 -1.65 -5.52 20.69
C SER A 44 -0.43 -5.58 19.77
N ILE A 45 0.31 -6.70 19.80
CA ILE A 45 1.50 -6.93 18.99
C ILE A 45 1.14 -6.88 17.50
N LYS A 46 0.10 -7.58 17.07
CA LYS A 46 -0.33 -7.59 15.66
C LYS A 46 -0.67 -6.20 15.14
N ARG A 47 -1.41 -5.41 15.90
CA ARG A 47 -1.82 -4.05 15.53
C ARG A 47 -0.64 -3.08 15.52
N ALA A 48 0.27 -3.22 16.48
CA ALA A 48 1.49 -2.42 16.49
C ALA A 48 2.33 -2.68 15.23
N ILE A 49 2.49 -3.95 14.85
CA ILE A 49 3.19 -4.32 13.61
C ILE A 49 2.44 -3.81 12.36
N ALA A 50 1.11 -3.91 12.32
CA ALA A 50 0.30 -3.32 11.23
C ALA A 50 0.58 -1.82 11.07
N LYS A 51 0.64 -1.10 12.20
CA LYS A 51 0.97 0.32 12.25
C LYS A 51 2.41 0.59 11.84
N ASN A 52 3.38 -0.28 12.16
CA ASN A 52 4.76 -0.13 11.70
C ASN A 52 4.87 -0.31 10.17
N ILE A 53 4.08 -1.21 9.59
CA ILE A 53 4.07 -1.51 8.14
C ILE A 53 3.43 -0.36 7.34
N ALA A 54 2.18 0.01 7.67
CA ALA A 54 1.39 0.93 6.86
C ALA A 54 1.26 2.34 7.46
N GLY A 55 1.74 2.55 8.69
CA GLY A 55 1.56 3.79 9.43
C GLY A 55 0.13 3.92 9.98
N PRO A 56 -0.34 5.15 10.21
CA PRO A 56 -1.71 5.41 10.68
C PRO A 56 -2.81 4.95 9.71
N ALA A 57 -2.48 4.72 8.43
CA ALA A 57 -3.39 4.19 7.41
C ALA A 57 -3.57 2.65 7.45
N TRP A 58 -3.03 1.97 8.48
CA TRP A 58 -3.10 0.51 8.59
C TRP A 58 -4.52 -0.10 8.52
N PRO A 59 -5.60 0.53 9.05
CA PRO A 59 -6.93 -0.06 8.96
C PRO A 59 -7.39 -0.16 7.51
N THR A 60 -7.26 0.93 6.76
CA THR A 60 -7.58 0.99 5.33
C THR A 60 -6.69 0.02 4.53
N ALA A 61 -5.39 -0.05 4.84
CA ALA A 61 -4.48 -1.01 4.22
C ALA A 61 -4.93 -2.46 4.42
N LEU A 62 -5.41 -2.78 5.64
CA LEU A 62 -5.91 -4.10 5.95
C LEU A 62 -7.21 -4.39 5.19
N ARG A 63 -8.12 -3.41 5.01
CA ARG A 63 -9.32 -3.56 4.15
C ARG A 63 -8.96 -3.93 2.71
N VAL A 64 -7.91 -3.32 2.15
CA VAL A 64 -7.41 -3.70 0.81
C VAL A 64 -6.85 -5.12 0.81
N ALA A 65 -6.22 -5.57 1.90
CA ALA A 65 -5.77 -6.95 2.04
C ALA A 65 -6.94 -7.94 2.07
N PHE A 66 -8.02 -7.64 2.79
CA PHE A 66 -9.28 -8.40 2.78
C PHE A 66 -9.88 -8.47 1.37
N ALA A 67 -10.05 -7.31 0.74
CA ALA A 67 -10.60 -7.19 -0.61
C ALA A 67 -9.78 -7.97 -1.65
N SER A 68 -8.46 -8.03 -1.47
CA SER A 68 -7.56 -8.77 -2.37
C SER A 68 -7.60 -10.29 -2.15
N SER A 69 -8.14 -10.77 -1.02
CA SER A 69 -8.21 -12.21 -0.70
C SER A 69 -9.45 -12.93 -1.24
N LEU A 70 -10.15 -12.32 -2.22
CA LEU A 70 -11.26 -12.89 -3.01
C LEU A 70 -12.65 -12.89 -2.37
N ASP A 71 -12.80 -12.41 -1.14
CA ASP A 71 -14.12 -12.25 -0.51
C ASP A 71 -14.45 -10.76 -0.31
N LEU A 72 -15.00 -10.15 -1.36
CA LEU A 72 -15.39 -8.74 -1.36
C LEU A 72 -16.79 -8.52 -0.78
N GLU A 73 -17.62 -9.57 -0.66
CA GLU A 73 -18.97 -9.47 -0.08
C GLU A 73 -18.93 -9.18 1.44
N SER A 74 -17.78 -9.39 2.07
CA SER A 74 -17.59 -9.23 3.51
C SER A 74 -16.47 -8.24 3.89
N ILE A 75 -16.14 -7.25 3.04
CA ILE A 75 -15.12 -6.25 3.41
C ILE A 75 -15.57 -5.51 4.68
N PRO A 76 -14.89 -5.71 5.82
CA PRO A 76 -15.30 -5.10 7.08
C PRO A 76 -15.13 -3.58 7.02
N GLY A 77 -15.93 -2.87 7.83
CA GLY A 77 -15.77 -1.44 8.05
C GLY A 77 -14.41 -1.12 8.68
N GLU A 78 -13.99 0.14 8.65
CA GLU A 78 -12.74 0.52 9.32
C GLU A 78 -12.80 0.31 10.84
N ASP A 79 -13.96 0.46 11.46
CA ASP A 79 -14.15 0.24 12.89
C ASP A 79 -14.09 -1.25 13.25
N ASP A 80 -14.73 -2.11 12.45
CA ASP A 80 -14.64 -3.57 12.58
C ASP A 80 -13.18 -4.04 12.47
N ILE A 81 -12.40 -3.45 11.57
CA ILE A 81 -10.95 -3.71 11.44
C ILE A 81 -10.19 -3.29 12.70
N ARG A 82 -10.52 -2.13 13.28
CA ARG A 82 -9.87 -1.61 14.48
C ARG A 82 -10.14 -2.51 15.69
N GLU A 83 -11.32 -3.10 15.76
CA GLU A 83 -11.77 -3.94 16.88
C GLU A 83 -11.44 -5.43 16.69
N GLY A 84 -11.36 -5.87 15.43
CA GLY A 84 -11.09 -7.24 15.01
C GLY A 84 -9.68 -7.75 15.31
N ASP A 85 -9.50 -9.06 15.13
CA ASP A 85 -8.17 -9.68 15.12
C ASP A 85 -7.63 -9.75 13.69
N ILE A 86 -6.30 -9.68 13.55
CA ILE A 86 -5.62 -9.71 12.26
C ILE A 86 -5.16 -11.15 12.00
N ASP A 87 -5.58 -11.73 10.88
CA ASP A 87 -4.97 -12.97 10.39
C ASP A 87 -3.63 -12.65 9.73
N ILE A 88 -2.54 -12.88 10.47
CA ILE A 88 -1.18 -12.63 10.02
C ILE A 88 -0.85 -13.40 8.74
N ARG A 89 -1.33 -14.65 8.61
CA ARG A 89 -0.88 -15.56 7.54
C ARG A 89 -1.36 -15.08 6.17
N MET A 90 -2.62 -14.69 6.07
CA MET A 90 -3.22 -14.21 4.84
C MET A 90 -3.16 -12.70 4.74
N GLN A 91 -3.84 -12.00 5.65
CA GLN A 91 -4.01 -10.55 5.57
C GLN A 91 -2.70 -9.82 5.87
N GLY A 92 -1.94 -10.26 6.88
CA GLY A 92 -0.66 -9.66 7.24
C GLY A 92 0.36 -9.71 6.10
N LYS A 93 0.50 -10.88 5.45
CA LYS A 93 1.40 -11.05 4.29
C LYS A 93 0.96 -10.20 3.10
N GLN A 94 -0.34 -10.13 2.83
CA GLN A 94 -0.86 -9.34 1.72
C GLN A 94 -0.68 -7.83 1.98
N MET A 95 -0.95 -7.39 3.20
CA MET A 95 -0.74 -6.01 3.64
C MET A 95 0.73 -5.60 3.52
N GLN A 96 1.69 -6.45 3.90
CA GLN A 96 3.13 -6.17 3.71
C GLN A 96 3.46 -5.89 2.23
N LYS A 97 2.96 -6.73 1.30
CA LYS A 97 3.17 -6.54 -0.14
C LYS A 97 2.57 -5.25 -0.65
N GLN A 98 1.36 -4.90 -0.20
CA GLN A 98 0.69 -3.67 -0.58
C GLN A 98 1.43 -2.44 -0.03
N ALA A 99 1.90 -2.49 1.22
CA ALA A 99 2.68 -1.40 1.82
C ALA A 99 3.99 -1.12 1.08
N GLN A 100 4.67 -2.15 0.55
CA GLN A 100 5.85 -1.94 -0.30
C GLN A 100 5.51 -1.16 -1.58
N LYS A 101 4.39 -1.49 -2.24
CA LYS A 101 3.93 -0.76 -3.44
C LYS A 101 3.54 0.67 -3.10
N VAL A 102 2.81 0.88 -2.01
CA VAL A 102 2.42 2.21 -1.54
C VAL A 102 3.64 3.05 -1.18
N LYS A 103 4.66 2.47 -0.53
CA LYS A 103 5.92 3.16 -0.25
C LYS A 103 6.61 3.63 -1.54
N ALA A 104 6.72 2.76 -2.53
CA ALA A 104 7.33 3.12 -3.82
C ALA A 104 6.55 4.23 -4.55
N LEU A 105 5.22 4.18 -4.49
CA LEU A 105 4.36 5.24 -5.05
C LEU A 105 4.48 6.55 -4.27
N GLU A 106 4.64 6.50 -2.96
CA GLU A 106 4.89 7.68 -2.13
C GLU A 106 6.26 8.31 -2.41
N ASP A 107 7.31 7.49 -2.55
CA ASP A 107 8.65 7.95 -2.93
C ASP A 107 8.59 8.68 -4.29
N LEU A 108 7.86 8.12 -5.27
CA LEU A 108 7.63 8.75 -6.57
C LEU A 108 6.78 10.03 -6.49
N TYR A 109 5.71 10.01 -5.69
CA TYR A 109 4.85 11.18 -5.49
C TYR A 109 5.64 12.33 -4.87
N SER A 110 6.39 12.05 -3.81
CA SER A 110 7.27 13.03 -3.18
C SER A 110 8.31 13.55 -4.15
N TRP A 111 8.91 12.68 -4.98
CA TRP A 111 9.88 13.09 -5.98
C TRP A 111 9.28 14.10 -6.96
N ARG A 112 8.05 13.88 -7.43
CA ARG A 112 7.40 14.77 -8.41
C ARG A 112 6.90 16.08 -7.83
N HIS A 113 6.24 16.02 -6.67
CA HIS A 113 5.46 17.13 -6.15
C HIS A 113 6.12 17.88 -4.99
N LYS A 114 7.21 17.35 -4.42
CA LYS A 114 7.85 17.93 -3.24
C LYS A 114 9.35 18.16 -3.39
N ASP A 115 10.12 17.10 -3.63
CA ASP A 115 11.58 17.16 -3.71
C ASP A 115 12.12 16.21 -4.77
N ARG A 116 12.50 16.77 -5.92
CA ARG A 116 13.05 16.05 -7.08
C ARG A 116 14.48 15.55 -6.86
N THR A 117 15.13 15.91 -5.75
CA THR A 117 16.54 15.54 -5.49
C THR A 117 16.67 14.31 -4.59
N SER A 118 15.61 13.95 -3.88
CA SER A 118 15.60 12.83 -2.94
C SER A 118 15.00 11.57 -3.58
N PRO A 119 15.65 10.40 -3.49
CA PRO A 119 15.11 9.13 -3.99
C PRO A 119 14.04 8.53 -3.06
N THR A 120 13.87 9.09 -1.87
CA THR A 120 12.90 8.66 -0.86
C THR A 120 11.96 9.81 -0.48
N SER A 121 10.77 9.47 -0.01
CA SER A 121 9.75 10.43 0.42
C SER A 121 10.28 11.45 1.42
N ARG A 122 9.98 12.72 1.12
CA ARG A 122 10.16 13.90 1.99
C ARG A 122 8.81 14.46 2.45
N LEU A 123 7.73 13.71 2.26
CA LEU A 123 6.44 14.06 2.84
C LEU A 123 6.56 14.13 4.37
N SER A 124 5.92 15.13 4.96
CA SER A 124 5.74 15.18 6.40
C SER A 124 4.87 14.01 6.87
N PRO A 125 4.87 13.66 8.17
CA PRO A 125 4.04 12.57 8.67
C PRO A 125 2.55 12.71 8.32
N GLU A 126 2.03 13.94 8.34
CA GLU A 126 0.65 14.25 7.99
C GLU A 126 0.38 14.06 6.48
N GLU A 127 1.25 14.59 5.62
CA GLU A 127 1.13 14.40 4.16
C GLU A 127 1.23 12.93 3.77
N SER A 128 2.17 12.19 4.39
CA SER A 128 2.35 10.76 4.18
C SER A 128 1.10 9.98 4.60
N PHE A 129 0.51 10.32 5.74
CA PHE A 129 -0.75 9.72 6.19
C PHE A 129 -1.88 9.96 5.19
N ARG A 130 -2.12 11.21 4.79
CA ARG A 130 -3.18 11.58 3.83
C ARG A 130 -2.99 10.87 2.50
N PHE A 131 -1.78 10.91 1.94
CA PHE A 131 -1.45 10.24 0.69
C PHE A 131 -1.69 8.73 0.77
N ARG A 132 -1.14 8.05 1.79
CA ARG A 132 -1.29 6.59 1.95
C ARG A 132 -2.76 6.21 2.14
N ARG A 133 -3.48 6.92 2.99
CA ARG A 133 -4.90 6.66 3.25
C ARG A 133 -5.73 6.82 1.97
N ALA A 134 -5.54 7.91 1.24
CA ALA A 134 -6.22 8.13 -0.03
C ALA A 134 -5.86 7.09 -1.09
N LEU A 135 -4.59 6.67 -1.17
CA LEU A 135 -4.15 5.63 -2.09
C LEU A 135 -4.74 4.26 -1.76
N TYR A 136 -4.81 3.87 -0.48
CA TYR A 136 -5.49 2.64 -0.09
C TYR A 136 -7.00 2.70 -0.36
N ARG A 137 -7.66 3.85 -0.12
CA ARG A 137 -9.09 4.02 -0.44
C ARG A 137 -9.35 3.97 -1.93
N PHE A 138 -8.50 4.60 -2.75
CA PHE A 138 -8.58 4.52 -4.20
C PHE A 138 -8.34 3.09 -4.69
N TRP A 139 -7.40 2.36 -4.09
CA TRP A 139 -7.20 0.95 -4.41
C TRP A 139 -8.44 0.12 -4.04
N LEU A 140 -9.01 0.34 -2.86
CA LEU A 140 -10.25 -0.32 -2.45
C LEU A 140 -11.39 -0.04 -3.44
N TYR A 141 -11.57 1.22 -3.83
CA TYR A 141 -12.52 1.62 -4.87
C TYR A 141 -12.33 0.80 -6.15
N VAL A 142 -11.11 0.74 -6.69
CA VAL A 142 -10.83 -0.02 -7.92
C VAL A 142 -11.14 -1.51 -7.77
N LEU A 143 -10.82 -2.13 -6.62
CA LEU A 143 -11.12 -3.54 -6.39
C LEU A 143 -12.63 -3.80 -6.32
N THR A 144 -13.34 -2.96 -5.58
CA THR A 144 -14.79 -3.05 -5.41
C THR A 144 -15.51 -2.81 -6.73
N MET A 145 -15.15 -1.76 -7.47
CA MET A 145 -15.78 -1.45 -8.76
C MET A 145 -15.51 -2.51 -9.82
N ARG A 146 -14.30 -3.09 -9.86
CA ARG A 146 -14.00 -4.18 -10.79
C ARG A 146 -14.92 -5.39 -10.59
N GLN A 147 -15.36 -5.64 -9.35
CA GLN A 147 -16.32 -6.71 -9.09
C GLN A 147 -17.72 -6.30 -9.50
N TYR A 148 -18.16 -5.08 -9.15
CA TYR A 148 -19.47 -4.59 -9.56
C TYR A 148 -19.64 -4.56 -11.08
N GLU A 149 -18.60 -4.17 -11.84
CA GLU A 149 -18.60 -4.22 -13.31
C GLU A 149 -18.83 -5.64 -13.86
N LEU A 150 -18.38 -6.67 -13.14
CA LEU A 150 -18.62 -8.08 -13.52
C LEU A 150 -20.00 -8.58 -13.10
N SER A 151 -20.66 -7.89 -12.16
CA SER A 151 -21.93 -8.32 -11.54
C SER A 151 -23.15 -7.53 -12.02
N PHE A 152 -22.96 -6.30 -12.50
CA PHE A 152 -24.02 -5.36 -12.83
C PHE A 152 -23.72 -4.63 -14.14
N GLU A 153 -24.76 -4.31 -14.92
CA GLU A 153 -24.63 -3.56 -16.17
C GLU A 153 -25.25 -2.16 -16.06
N GLY A 154 -24.64 -1.17 -16.71
CA GLY A 154 -25.27 0.14 -16.93
C GLY A 154 -25.44 1.00 -15.68
N SER A 155 -26.68 1.35 -15.33
CA SER A 155 -26.99 2.34 -14.29
C SER A 155 -26.70 1.86 -12.88
N GLU A 156 -26.89 0.57 -12.58
CA GLU A 156 -26.65 0.00 -11.25
C GLU A 156 -25.17 0.10 -10.85
N PHE A 157 -24.25 -0.16 -11.80
CA PHE A 157 -22.82 0.04 -11.60
C PHE A 157 -22.47 1.50 -11.28
N ALA A 158 -23.11 2.45 -11.97
CA ALA A 158 -22.89 3.88 -11.73
C ALA A 158 -23.41 4.33 -10.37
N GLU A 159 -24.55 3.80 -9.92
CA GLU A 159 -25.13 4.08 -8.60
C GLU A 159 -24.20 3.61 -7.47
N GLU A 160 -23.62 2.41 -7.58
CA GLU A 160 -22.66 1.89 -6.61
C GLU A 160 -21.34 2.70 -6.58
N CYS A 161 -20.86 3.13 -7.75
CA CYS A 161 -19.72 4.04 -7.83
C CYS A 161 -19.97 5.33 -7.05
N VAL A 162 -21.14 5.93 -7.26
CA VAL A 162 -21.55 7.19 -6.62
C VAL A 162 -21.78 6.98 -5.12
N ALA A 163 -22.41 5.88 -4.72
CA ALA A 163 -22.64 5.53 -3.32
C ALA A 163 -21.31 5.37 -2.56
N PHE A 164 -20.33 4.67 -3.13
CA PHE A 164 -19.01 4.54 -2.54
C PHE A 164 -18.33 5.90 -2.34
N LEU A 165 -18.32 6.76 -3.36
CA LEU A 165 -17.70 8.08 -3.27
C LEU A 165 -18.44 9.01 -2.27
N ASN A 166 -19.77 8.96 -2.23
CA ASN A 166 -20.58 9.74 -1.30
C ASN A 166 -20.40 9.32 0.17
N SER A 167 -19.74 8.19 0.46
CA SER A 167 -19.42 7.77 1.83
C SER A 167 -18.26 8.57 2.45
N PHE A 168 -17.53 9.36 1.66
CA PHE A 168 -16.38 10.14 2.12
C PHE A 168 -16.71 11.62 2.30
N ALA A 169 -16.03 12.26 3.24
CA ALA A 169 -16.10 13.71 3.39
C ALA A 169 -15.44 14.44 2.21
N SER A 170 -15.77 15.72 2.00
CA SER A 170 -15.30 16.47 0.84
C SER A 170 -13.78 16.60 0.78
N ASP A 171 -13.11 16.81 1.91
CA ASP A 171 -11.65 16.83 2.02
C ASP A 171 -11.03 15.49 1.61
N GLU A 172 -11.62 14.39 2.05
CA GLU A 172 -11.19 13.04 1.66
C GLU A 172 -11.39 12.79 0.16
N LEU A 173 -12.47 13.30 -0.44
CA LEU A 173 -12.68 13.23 -1.89
C LEU A 173 -11.62 14.01 -2.67
N TYR A 174 -11.18 15.17 -2.17
CA TYR A 174 -10.04 15.89 -2.76
C TYR A 174 -8.74 15.08 -2.67
N GLU A 175 -8.49 14.41 -1.55
CA GLU A 175 -7.32 13.52 -1.41
C GLU A 175 -7.38 12.34 -2.41
N LEU A 176 -8.54 11.70 -2.56
CA LEU A 176 -8.74 10.63 -3.54
C LEU A 176 -8.52 11.13 -4.97
N SER A 177 -9.09 12.28 -5.32
CA SER A 177 -8.93 12.91 -6.63
C SER A 177 -7.47 13.25 -6.94
N SER A 178 -6.72 13.75 -5.94
CA SER A 178 -5.30 14.04 -6.07
C SER A 178 -4.49 12.77 -6.38
N VAL A 179 -4.76 11.67 -5.66
CA VAL A 179 -4.09 10.39 -5.92
C VAL A 179 -4.47 9.82 -7.29
N ALA A 180 -5.74 9.87 -7.68
CA ALA A 180 -6.18 9.41 -8.99
C ALA A 180 -5.48 10.18 -10.12
N SER A 181 -5.38 11.50 -9.99
CA SER A 181 -4.67 12.37 -10.94
C SER A 181 -3.19 12.01 -11.02
N PHE A 182 -2.52 11.85 -9.88
CA PHE A 182 -1.12 11.42 -9.83
C PHE A 182 -0.90 10.06 -10.51
N LEU A 183 -1.77 9.08 -10.28
CA LEU A 183 -1.66 7.76 -10.90
C LEU A 183 -1.87 7.83 -12.41
N LYS A 184 -2.84 8.61 -12.88
CA LYS A 184 -3.07 8.87 -14.31
C LYS A 184 -1.83 9.48 -14.97
N GLU A 185 -1.29 10.56 -14.40
CA GLU A 185 -0.07 11.21 -14.90
C GLU A 185 1.13 10.25 -14.92
N THR A 186 1.21 9.36 -13.91
CA THR A 186 2.25 8.33 -13.85
C THR A 186 2.14 7.34 -15.00
N ILE A 187 0.94 6.87 -15.30
CA ILE A 187 0.69 5.95 -16.42
C ILE A 187 1.01 6.64 -17.76
N GLU A 188 0.54 7.86 -17.96
CA GLU A 188 0.82 8.65 -19.18
C GLU A 188 2.32 8.91 -19.38
N TRP A 189 3.06 9.10 -18.28
CA TRP A 189 4.51 9.24 -18.33
C TRP A 189 5.21 7.93 -18.71
N ILE A 190 4.79 6.80 -18.11
CA ILE A 190 5.33 5.47 -18.44
C ILE A 190 5.08 5.13 -19.91
N MET A 191 3.85 5.34 -20.40
CA MET A 191 3.49 5.09 -21.80
C MET A 191 4.35 5.93 -22.76
N ARG A 192 4.55 7.22 -22.47
CA ARG A 192 5.42 8.08 -23.30
C ARG A 192 6.88 7.62 -23.31
N ALA A 193 7.40 7.20 -22.16
CA ALA A 193 8.77 6.69 -22.06
C ALA A 193 8.92 5.38 -22.87
N ASP A 194 7.97 4.46 -22.76
CA ASP A 194 7.99 3.20 -23.50
C ASP A 194 7.92 3.42 -25.03
N HIS A 195 7.05 4.33 -25.50
CA HIS A 195 7.02 4.73 -26.90
C HIS A 195 8.32 5.37 -27.39
N ALA A 196 9.01 6.14 -26.54
CA ALA A 196 10.32 6.72 -26.88
C ALA A 196 11.43 5.65 -26.98
N HIS A 197 11.33 4.56 -26.22
CA HIS A 197 12.26 3.42 -26.30
C HIS A 197 11.99 2.49 -27.50
N GLN A 198 10.84 2.59 -28.17
CA GLN A 198 10.48 1.80 -29.36
C GLN A 198 10.86 2.47 -30.70
N LEU A 199 11.38 3.70 -30.69
CA LEU A 199 11.95 4.31 -31.89
C LEU A 199 13.35 3.73 -32.14
N PRO A 200 13.64 3.15 -33.32
CA PRO A 200 15.01 2.79 -33.65
C PRO A 200 15.85 4.06 -33.76
N ASP A 201 17.01 4.07 -33.11
CA ASP A 201 18.07 5.05 -33.35
C ASP A 201 18.37 5.07 -34.85
N PHE A 202 17.80 6.03 -35.57
CA PHE A 202 18.21 6.36 -36.94
C PHE A 202 19.53 7.15 -36.88
N ASN A 203 20.58 6.51 -36.37
CA ASN A 203 21.96 6.92 -36.59
C ASN A 203 22.51 6.14 -37.77
N GLY A 204 22.11 6.58 -38.96
CA GLY A 204 22.65 6.11 -40.23
C GLY A 204 23.14 7.29 -41.04
N THR A 205 24.36 7.72 -40.75
CA THR A 205 25.18 8.59 -41.60
C THR A 205 25.16 8.10 -43.05
N TYR A 206 24.55 8.86 -43.96
CA TYR A 206 24.86 8.73 -45.38
C TYR A 206 26.12 9.53 -45.66
N ASP A 207 27.18 8.76 -45.86
CA ASP A 207 28.51 9.15 -46.26
C ASP A 207 28.48 9.98 -47.55
N VAL A 208 29.27 11.04 -47.55
CA VAL A 208 29.49 11.90 -48.70
C VAL A 208 30.69 11.36 -49.47
N ALA A 209 30.47 11.12 -50.76
CA ALA A 209 31.44 11.05 -51.86
C ALA A 209 32.13 9.71 -52.19
N SER A 210 31.82 9.19 -53.38
CA SER A 210 32.76 9.00 -54.49
C SER A 210 31.96 8.63 -55.76
N LYS A 211 31.83 9.54 -56.73
CA LYS A 211 32.72 9.77 -57.90
C LYS A 211 32.79 8.60 -58.89
N SER A 212 32.19 8.85 -60.07
CA SER A 212 32.80 8.72 -61.41
C SER A 212 33.11 7.31 -61.95
N LEU A 213 32.25 6.81 -62.84
CA LEU A 213 32.45 6.74 -64.31
C LEU A 213 31.18 6.23 -65.00
#